data_AF-A0A7X7U522-F1
#
_entry.id   AF-A0A7X7U522-F1
#
_cell.length_a   1.000
_cell.length_b   1.000
_cell.length_c   1.000
_cell.angle_alpha   90.00
_cell.angle_beta   90.00
_cell.angle_gamma   90.00
#
_symmetry.space_group_name_H-M   'P 1'
#
loop_
_entity.id
_entity.type
_entity.pdbx_description
1 polymer ?
#
loop_
_entity_poly.entity_id
_entity_poly.type
_entity_poly.pdbx_seq_one_letter_code
_entity_poly.pdbx_strand_id
1 'polypeptide(L)' 'MATKTISIDVEAYDRLKAVQRENESFSQVIKRVVKRPFDAQAFLDKIHGHTISEEATAAIESHVRRRRRPSNRRR' A
#
# COMPACT_ATOMS: atom_id res chain seq x y z
N MET A 1 8.62 -3.04 29.35
CA MET A 1 8.04 -3.68 28.14
C MET A 1 8.03 -5.18 28.35
N ALA A 2 6.94 -5.86 28.05
CA ALA A 2 6.95 -7.33 28.02
C ALA A 2 7.87 -7.79 26.88
N THR A 3 8.87 -8.59 27.19
CA THR A 3 9.74 -9.25 26.21
C THR A 3 9.29 -10.69 26.04
N LYS A 4 9.45 -11.22 24.82
CA LYS A 4 9.23 -12.64 24.52
C LYS A 4 10.44 -13.15 23.75
N THR A 5 10.84 -14.38 24.05
CA THR A 5 11.87 -15.08 23.29
C THR A 5 11.19 -15.95 22.24
N ILE A 6 11.68 -15.87 21.01
CA ILE A 6 11.22 -16.71 19.89
C ILE A 6 12.43 -17.36 19.24
N SER A 7 12.25 -18.58 18.74
CA SER A 7 13.24 -19.22 17.86
C SER A 7 12.86 -18.92 16.42
N ILE A 8 13.85 -18.54 15.61
CA ILE A 8 13.73 -18.35 14.17
C ILE A 8 14.90 -19.07 13.50
N ASP A 9 14.74 -19.41 12.22
CA ASP A 9 15.84 -19.97 11.46
C ASP A 9 16.97 -18.93 11.28
N VAL A 10 18.18 -19.44 11.04
CA VAL A 10 19.39 -18.62 10.92
C VAL A 10 19.28 -17.65 9.74
N GLU A 11 18.71 -18.09 8.62
CA GLU A 11 18.55 -17.27 7.43
C GLU A 11 17.60 -16.08 7.68
N ALA A 12 16.48 -16.30 8.38
CA ALA A 12 15.54 -15.25 8.78
C ALA A 12 16.19 -14.26 9.74
N TYR A 13 17.00 -14.75 10.70
CA TYR A 13 17.77 -13.88 11.59
C TYR A 13 18.72 -12.98 10.78
N ASP A 14 19.50 -13.55 9.87
CA ASP A 14 20.48 -12.82 9.06
C ASP A 14 19.82 -11.78 8.14
N ARG A 15 18.68 -12.13 7.53
CA ARG A 15 17.89 -11.18 6.73
C ARG A 15 17.41 -9.99 7.54
N LEU A 16 16.92 -10.21 8.77
CA LEU A 16 16.52 -9.13 9.68
C LEU A 16 17.73 -8.32 10.14
N LYS A 17 18.85 -8.98 10.43
CA LYS A 17 20.10 -8.34 10.87
C LYS A 17 20.68 -7.44 9.78
N ALA A 18 20.66 -7.87 8.52
CA ALA A 18 21.21 -7.12 7.39
C ALA A 18 20.48 -5.78 7.14
N VAL A 19 19.20 -5.70 7.51
CA VAL A 19 18.42 -4.45 7.37
C VAL A 19 18.42 -3.59 8.63
N GLN A 20 19.08 -4.02 9.71
CA GLN A 20 19.16 -3.27 10.97
C GLN A 20 19.99 -1.99 10.79
N ARG A 21 19.48 -0.86 11.28
CA ARG A 21 20.19 0.42 11.28
C ARG A 21 21.01 0.60 12.55
N GLU A 22 21.98 1.52 12.51
CA GLU A 22 22.74 1.91 13.70
C GLU A 22 21.79 2.35 14.83
N ASN A 23 22.05 1.85 16.03
CA ASN A 23 21.25 2.10 17.25
C ASN A 23 19.78 1.63 17.19
N GLU A 24 19.38 0.81 16.20
CA GLU A 24 18.04 0.24 16.12
C GLU A 24 17.96 -1.07 16.93
N SER A 25 16.98 -1.20 17.84
CA SER A 25 16.73 -2.48 18.52
C SER A 25 16.12 -3.51 17.58
N PHE A 26 16.36 -4.80 17.84
CA PHE A 26 15.80 -5.88 17.01
C PHE A 26 14.26 -5.85 16.95
N SER A 27 13.60 -5.45 18.05
CA SER A 27 12.15 -5.23 18.10
C SER A 27 11.67 -4.11 17.17
N GLN A 28 12.47 -3.05 16.98
CA GLN A 28 12.16 -1.98 16.03
C GLN A 28 12.34 -2.45 14.59
N VAL A 29 13.39 -3.24 14.31
CA VAL A 29 13.59 -3.87 12.99
C VAL A 29 12.37 -4.70 12.61
N ILE A 30 11.92 -5.60 13.50
CA ILE A 30 10.75 -6.46 13.26
C ILE A 30 9.51 -5.60 12.96
N LYS A 31 9.22 -4.57 13.77
CA LYS A 31 8.05 -3.69 13.55
C LYS A 31 8.12 -2.89 12.25
N ARG A 32 9.31 -2.55 11.79
CA ARG A 32 9.51 -1.78 10.55
C ARG A 32 9.32 -2.66 9.31
N VAL A 33 9.90 -3.86 9.36
CA VAL A 33 9.90 -4.86 8.28
C VAL A 33 8.55 -5.55 8.19
N VAL A 34 8.06 -6.06 9.31
CA VAL A 34 6.76 -6.76 9.40
C VAL A 34 5.67 -5.71 9.55
N LYS A 35 4.98 -5.42 8.45
CA LYS A 35 3.78 -4.58 8.47
C LYS A 35 2.67 -5.30 9.23
N ARG A 36 1.79 -4.51 9.87
CA ARG A 36 0.59 -5.07 10.47
C ARG A 36 -0.22 -5.77 9.37
N PRO A 37 -0.81 -6.94 9.66
CA PRO A 37 -1.75 -7.54 8.74
C PRO A 37 -2.82 -6.51 8.39
N PHE A 38 -2.98 -6.28 7.11
CA PHE A 38 -3.92 -5.32 6.56
C PHE A 38 -5.14 -6.10 6.08
N ASP A 39 -6.29 -5.76 6.62
CA ASP A 39 -7.55 -6.32 6.15
C ASP A 39 -7.94 -5.62 4.84
N ALA A 40 -7.57 -6.26 3.73
CA ALA A 40 -7.87 -5.76 2.40
C ALA A 40 -9.37 -5.67 2.14
N GLN A 41 -10.16 -6.60 2.69
CA GLN A 41 -11.61 -6.60 2.48
C GLN A 41 -12.24 -5.40 3.21
N ALA A 42 -11.92 -5.22 4.49
CA ALA A 42 -12.42 -4.07 5.26
C ALA A 42 -11.98 -2.72 4.67
N PHE A 43 -10.81 -2.67 4.02
CA PHE A 43 -10.38 -1.48 3.29
C PHE A 43 -11.17 -1.23 2.02
N LEU A 44 -11.41 -2.26 1.20
CA LEU A 44 -12.22 -2.16 -0.01
C LEU A 44 -13.65 -1.74 0.33
N ASP A 45 -14.25 -2.33 1.36
CA ASP A 45 -15.59 -1.97 1.82
C ASP A 45 -15.68 -0.49 2.21
N LYS A 46 -14.65 0.04 2.89
CA LYS A 46 -14.55 1.47 3.18
C LYS A 46 -14.44 2.33 1.92
N ILE A 47 -13.62 1.92 0.95
CA ILE A 47 -13.49 2.64 -0.33
C ILE A 47 -14.83 2.66 -1.08
N HIS A 48 -15.52 1.53 -1.14
CA HIS A 48 -16.83 1.44 -1.80
C HIS A 48 -17.89 2.33 -1.15
N GLY A 49 -17.78 2.57 0.16
CA GLY A 49 -18.65 3.52 0.88
C GLY A 49 -18.34 5.00 0.61
N HIS A 50 -17.20 5.33 0.01
CA HIS A 50 -16.85 6.72 -0.32
C HIS A 50 -17.27 7.07 -1.74
N THR A 51 -18.12 8.08 -1.87
CA THR A 51 -18.46 8.65 -3.17
C THR A 51 -17.32 9.52 -3.71
N ILE A 52 -17.08 9.44 -5.01
CA ILE A 52 -16.19 10.36 -5.71
C ILE A 52 -16.86 11.74 -5.73
N SER A 53 -16.09 12.82 -5.55
CA SER A 53 -16.64 14.18 -5.62
C SER A 53 -17.29 14.46 -6.99
N GLU A 54 -18.27 15.36 -7.03
CA GLU A 54 -18.91 15.75 -8.29
C GLU A 54 -17.89 16.32 -9.29
N GLU A 55 -16.93 17.10 -8.80
CA GLU A 55 -15.84 17.65 -9.62
C GLU A 55 -15.00 16.56 -10.27
N ALA A 56 -14.57 15.56 -9.50
CA ALA A 56 -13.79 14.44 -10.03
C ALA A 56 -14.63 13.59 -11.02
N THR A 57 -15.93 13.43 -10.74
CA THR A 57 -16.87 12.75 -11.65
C THR A 57 -16.99 13.49 -12.98
N ALA A 58 -17.16 14.82 -12.95
CA ALA A 58 -17.23 15.67 -14.14
C ALA A 58 -15.92 15.65 -14.94
N ALA A 59 -14.77 15.65 -14.26
CA ALA A 59 -13.47 15.54 -14.90
C ALA A 59 -13.31 14.21 -15.65
N ILE A 60 -13.70 13.09 -15.01
CA ILE A 60 -13.69 11.75 -15.64
C ILE A 60 -14.62 11.74 -16.87
N GLU A 61 -15.83 12.27 -16.75
CA GLU A 61 -16.78 12.31 -17.85
C GLU A 61 -16.26 13.14 -19.03
N SER A 62 -15.64 14.29 -18.75
CA SER A 62 -15.02 15.13 -19.78
C SER A 62 -13.91 14.39 -20.53
N HIS A 63 -13.11 13.58 -19.82
CA HIS A 63 -12.03 12.81 -20.41
C HIS A 63 -12.57 11.67 -21.29
N VAL A 64 -13.61 10.96 -20.84
CA VAL A 64 -14.29 9.91 -21.62
C VAL A 64 -14.90 10.49 -22.90
N ARG A 65 -15.56 11.66 -22.83
CA ARG A 65 -16.11 12.35 -24.01
C ARG A 65 -15.03 12.72 -25.02
N ARG A 66 -13.87 13.20 -24.56
CA ARG A 66 -12.73 13.53 -25.45
C ARG A 66 -12.16 12.29 -26.14
N ARG A 67 -12.08 11.15 -25.46
CA ARG A 67 -11.63 9.87 -26.06
C ARG A 67 -12.56 9.38 -27.16
N ARG A 68 -13.88 9.62 -27.04
CA ARG A 68 -14.87 9.21 -28.03
C ARG A 68 -14.91 10.09 -29.28
N ARG A 69 -14.12 11.17 -29.37
CA ARG A 69 -14.02 11.93 -30.62
C ARG A 69 -13.19 11.16 -31.64
N PRO A 70 -13.77 10.77 -32.80
CA PRO A 70 -12.99 10.17 -33.88
C PRO A 70 -11.86 11.11 -34.28
N SER A 71 -10.68 10.55 -34.53
CA SER A 71 -9.57 11.28 -35.12
C SER A 71 -10.02 11.84 -36.47
N ASN A 72 -10.21 13.16 -36.55
CA ASN A 72 -10.42 13.90 -37.81
C ASN A 72 -9.11 14.01 -38.61
N ARG A 73 -8.32 12.93 -38.69
CA ARG A 73 -7.22 12.85 -39.66
C ARG A 73 -7.87 12.65 -41.03
N ARG A 74 -8.06 13.76 -41.76
CA ARG A 74 -8.24 13.70 -43.22
C ARG A 74 -6.99 13.04 -43.80
N ARG A 75 -7.18 11.88 -44.43
CA ARG A 75 -6.19 11.26 -45.32
C ARG A 75 -6.22 11.97 -46.66
#